data_AF-A0A7K6B6B7-F1
#
_entry.id   AF-A0A7K6B6B7-F1
#
_cell.length_a   1.000
_cell.length_b   1.000
_cell.length_c   1.000
_cell.angle_alpha   90.00
_cell.angle_beta   90.00
_cell.angle_gamma   90.00
#
_symmetry.space_group_name_H-M   'P 1'
#
loop_
_entity.id
_entity.type
_entity.pdbx_description
1 polymer ?
#
loop_
_entity_poly.entity_id
_entity_poly.type
_entity_poly.pdbx_seq_one_letter_code
_entity_poly.pdbx_strand_id
1 'polypeptide(L)' 'VTYFVLIMGLLCVLGGLAVASNPSPYYEVLGLVLASVVGCGCLMSLGLSSVALVLFMLYLNEMLMVFAYSVALVADLF' A
#
# COMPACT_ATOMS: atom_id res chain seq x y z
N VAL A 1 6.06 -21.50 8.18
CA VAL A 1 6.02 -20.84 6.85
C VAL A 1 4.61 -20.73 6.29
N THR A 2 3.83 -21.82 6.17
CA THR A 2 2.48 -21.78 5.58
C THR A 2 1.50 -20.83 6.29
N TYR A 3 1.46 -20.84 7.62
CA TYR A 3 0.64 -19.91 8.42
C TYR A 3 1.07 -18.45 8.26
N PHE A 4 2.37 -18.19 8.12
CA PHE A 4 2.91 -16.84 7.94
C PHE A 4 2.49 -16.25 6.59
N VAL A 5 2.58 -17.04 5.51
CA VAL A 5 2.13 -16.64 4.17
C VAL A 5 0.61 -16.42 4.14
N LEU A 6 -0.16 -17.26 4.84
CA LEU A 6 -1.62 -17.09 4.97
C LEU A 6 -2.00 -15.78 5.67
N ILE A 7 -1.36 -15.46 6.80
CA ILE A 7 -1.60 -14.22 7.54
C ILE A 7 -1.24 -13.00 6.69
N MET A 8 -0.11 -13.04 5.98
CA MET A 8 0.28 -11.96 5.05
C MET A 8 -0.70 -11.84 3.88
N GLY A 9 -1.17 -12.95 3.31
CA GLY A 9 -2.20 -12.92 2.26
C GLY A 9 -3.51 -12.27 2.73
N LEU A 10 -3.97 -12.63 3.93
CA LEU A 10 -5.18 -12.06 4.54
C LEU A 10 -5.05 -10.56 4.78
N LEU A 11 -3.89 -10.13 5.28
CA LEU A 11 -3.60 -8.72 5.55
C LEU A 11 -3.48 -7.89 4.26
N CYS A 12 -3.02 -8.51 3.16
CA CYS A 12 -2.97 -7.89 1.83
C CYS A 12 -4.39 -7.67 1.26
N VAL A 13 -5.27 -8.67 1.39
CA VAL A 13 -6.68 -8.57 0.96
C VAL A 13 -7.42 -7.51 1.79
N LEU A 14 -7.20 -7.46 3.11
CA LEU A 14 -7.74 -6.42 3.98
C LEU A 14 -7.26 -5.00 3.59
N GLY A 15 -5.96 -4.85 3.28
CA GLY A 15 -5.41 -3.59 2.79
C GLY A 15 -6.05 -3.13 1.47
N GLY A 16 -6.23 -4.05 0.51
CA GLY A 16 -6.91 -3.78 -0.76
C GLY A 16 -8.40 -3.45 -0.60
N LEU A 17 -9.10 -4.12 0.32
CA LEU A 17 -10.49 -3.81 0.67
C LEU A 17 -10.61 -2.43 1.31
N ALA A 18 -9.64 -2.03 2.14
CA ALA A 18 -9.61 -0.68 2.72
C ALA A 18 -9.53 0.40 1.63
N VAL A 19 -8.68 0.20 0.61
CA VAL A 19 -8.58 1.09 -0.56
C VAL A 19 -9.89 1.12 -1.36
N ALA A 20 -10.50 -0.05 -1.62
CA ALA A 20 -11.73 -0.14 -2.43
C ALA A 20 -13.00 0.39 -1.72
N SER A 21 -12.98 0.48 -0.39
CA SER A 21 -14.15 0.83 0.42
C SER A 21 -14.55 2.32 0.39
N ASN A 22 -13.82 3.17 -0.35
CA ASN A 22 -14.15 4.57 -0.63
C ASN A 22 -14.64 5.43 0.59
N PRO A 23 -13.98 5.49 1.76
CA PRO A 23 -14.49 6.31 2.86
C PRO A 23 -13.99 7.76 2.81
N SER A 24 -12.74 7.97 2.40
CA SER A 24 -12.09 9.27 2.26
C SER A 24 -10.62 9.08 1.87
N PRO A 25 -9.99 10.09 1.25
CA PRO A 25 -8.59 10.04 0.86
C PRO A 25 -7.65 9.50 1.98
N TYR A 26 -7.85 9.90 3.24
CA TYR A 26 -6.97 9.48 4.35
C TYR A 26 -6.93 7.96 4.58
N TYR A 27 -8.03 7.24 4.37
CA TYR A 27 -8.08 5.79 4.55
C TYR A 27 -7.41 5.04 3.39
N GLU A 28 -7.37 5.66 2.22
CA GLU A 28 -6.71 5.11 1.03
C GLU A 28 -5.19 5.01 1.24
N VAL A 29 -4.57 6.07 1.77
CA VAL A 29 -3.14 6.10 2.09
C VAL A 29 -2.78 5.07 3.15
N LEU A 30 -3.59 4.95 4.21
CA LEU A 30 -3.39 3.94 5.25
C LEU A 30 -3.49 2.51 4.68
N GLY A 31 -4.44 2.26 3.78
CA GLY A 31 -4.60 0.99 3.09
C GLY A 31 -3.40 0.65 2.19
N LEU A 32 -2.90 1.63 1.44
CA LEU A 32 -1.73 1.48 0.56
C LEU A 32 -0.45 1.20 1.34
N VAL A 33 -0.22 1.90 2.45
CA VAL A 33 0.96 1.67 3.32
C VAL A 33 0.90 0.27 3.94
N LEU A 34 -0.27 -0.16 4.44
CA LEU A 34 -0.43 -1.50 5.00
C LEU A 34 -0.25 -2.59 3.94
N ALA A 35 -0.89 -2.47 2.77
CA ALA A 35 -0.79 -3.45 1.69
C ALA A 35 0.65 -3.59 1.18
N SER A 36 1.37 -2.48 1.06
CA SER A 36 2.74 -2.46 0.57
C SER A 36 3.73 -3.12 1.56
N VAL A 37 3.60 -2.86 2.87
CA VAL A 37 4.45 -3.49 3.91
C VAL A 37 4.25 -5.01 3.92
N VAL A 38 2.99 -5.44 3.80
CA VAL A 38 2.62 -6.86 3.75
C VAL A 38 3.12 -7.52 2.46
N GLY A 39 3.02 -6.83 1.32
CA GLY A 39 3.59 -7.28 0.05
C GLY A 39 5.10 -7.50 0.12
N CYS A 40 5.84 -6.58 0.76
CA CYS A 40 7.27 -6.74 1.01
C CYS A 40 7.57 -7.94 1.91
N GLY A 41 6.80 -8.14 2.98
CA GLY A 41 6.96 -9.30 3.87
C GLY A 41 6.75 -10.63 3.14
N CYS A 42 5.79 -10.68 2.21
CA CYS A 42 5.55 -11.85 1.37
C CYS A 42 6.72 -12.11 0.40
N LEU A 43 7.23 -11.08 -0.29
CA LEU A 43 8.34 -11.21 -1.23
C LEU A 43 9.68 -11.55 -0.54
N MET A 44 9.90 -11.06 0.68
CA MET A 44 11.04 -11.48 1.51
C MET A 44 11.00 -12.98 1.81
N SER A 45 9.81 -13.57 2.00
CA SER A 45 9.68 -15.01 2.24
C SER A 45 10.02 -15.87 1.01
N LEU A 46 10.01 -15.28 -0.19
CA LEU A 46 10.39 -15.91 -1.47
C LEU A 46 11.85 -15.67 -1.86
N GLY A 47 12.62 -14.94 -1.05
CA GLY A 47 14.04 -14.62 -1.33
C GLY A 47 14.25 -13.49 -2.36
N LEU A 48 13.20 -12.79 -2.78
CA LEU A 48 13.24 -11.71 -3.77
C LEU A 48 13.27 -10.31 -3.13
N SER A 49 14.00 -10.15 -2.03
CA SER A 49 13.99 -8.95 -1.18
C SER A 49 14.42 -7.66 -1.91
N SER A 50 15.43 -7.73 -2.78
CA SER A 50 16.01 -6.54 -3.44
C SER A 50 15.07 -5.95 -4.50
N VAL A 51 14.41 -6.81 -5.29
CA VAL A 51 13.45 -6.36 -6.32
C VAL A 51 12.14 -5.88 -5.68
N ALA A 52 11.74 -6.51 -4.57
CA ALA A 52 10.55 -6.12 -3.80
C ALA A 52 10.66 -4.70 -3.23
N LEU A 53 11.81 -4.34 -2.67
CA LEU A 53 12.03 -3.01 -2.09
C LEU A 53 12.01 -1.90 -3.16
N VAL A 54 12.52 -2.17 -4.35
CA VAL A 54 12.49 -1.21 -5.48
C VAL A 54 11.06 -1.00 -5.98
N LEU A 55 10.30 -2.08 -6.18
CA LEU A 55 8.88 -1.99 -6.58
C LEU A 55 8.02 -1.31 -5.50
N PHE A 56 8.30 -1.58 -4.23
CA PHE A 56 7.64 -0.93 -3.10
C PHE A 56 7.87 0.58 -3.08
N MET A 57 9.12 1.01 -3.24
CA MET A 57 9.46 2.43 -3.24
C MET A 57 8.86 3.17 -4.43
N LEU A 58 8.87 2.57 -5.63
CA LEU A 58 8.23 3.15 -6.82
C LEU A 58 6.71 3.26 -6.66
N TYR A 59 6.07 2.20 -6.19
CA TYR A 59 4.62 2.17 -6.01
C TYR A 59 4.13 3.16 -4.96
N LEU A 60 4.83 3.25 -3.82
CA LEU A 60 4.51 4.25 -2.80
C LEU A 60 4.75 5.67 -3.30
N ASN A 61 5.82 5.93 -4.04
CA ASN A 61 6.14 7.28 -4.51
C ASN A 61 5.05 7.84 -5.45
N GLU A 62 4.63 7.03 -6.42
CA GLU A 62 3.57 7.40 -7.37
C GLU A 62 2.24 7.64 -6.67
N MET A 63 1.83 6.71 -5.78
CA MET A 63 0.55 6.82 -5.10
C MET A 63 0.52 8.00 -4.11
N LEU A 64 1.62 8.28 -3.41
CA LEU A 64 1.68 9.41 -2.48
C LEU A 64 1.70 10.77 -3.20
N MET A 65 2.35 10.86 -4.37
CA MET A 65 2.45 12.11 -5.12
C MET A 65 1.08 12.53 -5.70
N VAL A 66 0.36 11.61 -6.35
CA VAL A 66 -0.98 11.89 -6.89
C VAL A 66 -1.96 12.28 -5.79
N PHE A 67 -1.80 11.67 -4.62
CA PHE A 67 -2.61 11.97 -3.45
C PHE A 67 -2.32 13.37 -2.88
N ALA A 68 -1.05 13.71 -2.67
CA ALA A 68 -0.65 15.04 -2.20
C ALA A 68 -1.10 16.14 -3.18
N TYR A 69 -1.02 15.88 -4.49
CA TYR A 69 -1.50 16.81 -5.51
C TYR A 69 -3.01 17.02 -5.44
N SER A 70 -3.79 15.95 -5.23
CA SER A 70 -5.25 16.04 -5.09
C SER A 70 -5.67 16.82 -3.84
N VAL A 71 -4.97 16.61 -2.71
CA VAL A 71 -5.22 17.35 -1.47
C VAL A 71 -4.84 18.82 -1.63
N ALA A 72 -3.72 19.13 -2.28
CA ALA A 72 -3.28 20.50 -2.56
C ALA A 72 -4.29 21.23 -3.45
N LEU A 73 -4.74 20.60 -4.55
CA LEU A 73 -5.73 21.18 -5.46
C LEU A 73 -7.06 21.51 -4.74
N VAL A 74 -7.48 20.66 -3.80
CA VAL A 74 -8.68 20.93 -2.99
C VAL A 74 -8.44 22.06 -2.00
N ALA A 75 -7.25 22.16 -1.40
CA ALA A 75 -6.89 23.23 -0.45
C ALA A 75 -6.79 24.61 -1.12
N ASP A 76 -6.27 24.70 -2.34
CA ASP A 76 -6.19 25.97 -3.10
C ASP A 76 -7.56 26.44 -3.63
N LEU A 77 -8.58 25.57 -3.62
CA LEU A 77 -9.95 25.89 -4.04
C LEU A 77 -10.83 26.51 -2.95
N PHE A 78 -10.32 26.70 -1.72
CA PHE A 78 -11.02 27.35 -0.60
C PHE A 78 -10.46 28.74 -0.29
#